data_AF-X7F194-F1
#
_entry.id   AF-X7F194-F1
#
_cell.length_a   1.000
_cell.length_b   1.000
_cell.length_c   1.000
_cell.angle_alpha   90.00
_cell.angle_beta   90.00
_cell.angle_gamma   90.00
#
_symmetry.space_group_name_H-M   'P 1'
#
loop_
_entity.id
_entity.type
_entity.pdbx_description
1 polymer ?
#
loop_
_entity_poly.entity_id
_entity_poly.type
_entity_poly.pdbx_seq_one_letter_code
_entity_poly.pdbx_strand_id
1 'polypeptide(L)'
;MFTANLKGFDLKPDGKPAGMISTRFKVGVARSKSSEMLLLRFDEEDERDCRTTQIMLPVSAAQHLSEVINAVLADLRGEGHARQ
;
A
#
# COMPACT_ATOMS: atom_id res chain seq x y z
N MET A 1 1.17 4.44 15.55
CA MET A 1 1.69 3.75 14.33
C MET A 1 0.74 2.62 14.03
N PHE A 2 0.26 2.52 12.79
CA PHE A 2 -0.61 1.44 12.32
C PHE A 2 0.21 0.48 11.46
N THR A 3 -0.07 -0.82 11.54
CA THR A 3 0.58 -1.84 10.69
C THR A 3 -0.47 -2.79 10.13
N ALA A 4 -0.43 -3.02 8.83
CA ALA A 4 -1.18 -4.07 8.15
C ALA A 4 -0.20 -5.06 7.50
N ASN A 5 -0.54 -6.34 7.48
CA ASN A 5 0.21 -7.36 6.74
C ASN A 5 -0.70 -7.91 5.66
N LEU A 6 -0.21 -7.89 4.43
CA LEU A 6 -0.85 -8.52 3.28
C LEU A 6 0.00 -9.70 2.85
N LYS A 7 -0.64 -10.83 2.55
CA LYS A 7 0.00 -11.94 1.87
C LYS A 7 -0.68 -12.14 0.52
N GLY A 8 0.12 -12.32 -0.50
CA GLY A 8 -0.35 -12.58 -1.85
C GLY A 8 0.57 -13.56 -2.56
N PHE A 9 0.24 -13.83 -3.81
CA PHE A 9 1.08 -14.58 -4.71
C PHE A 9 1.42 -13.68 -5.88
N ASP A 10 2.69 -13.67 -6.28
CA ASP A 10 3.02 -13.18 -7.60
C ASP A 10 2.40 -14.12 -8.63
N LEU A 11 1.86 -13.58 -9.72
CA LEU A 11 1.21 -14.38 -10.75
C LEU A 11 2.13 -14.50 -11.95
N LYS A 12 2.35 -15.74 -12.39
CA LYS A 12 2.98 -16.02 -13.69
C LYS A 12 2.09 -15.46 -14.81
N PRO A 13 2.63 -15.26 -16.02
CA PRO A 13 1.82 -14.86 -17.18
C PRO A 13 0.66 -15.81 -17.49
N ASP A 14 0.72 -17.08 -17.05
CA ASP A 14 -0.36 -18.07 -17.18
C ASP A 14 -1.38 -18.01 -16.02
N GLY A 15 -1.29 -17.02 -15.15
CA GLY A 15 -2.20 -16.79 -14.02
C GLY A 15 -1.96 -17.72 -12.83
N LYS A 16 -0.97 -18.62 -12.87
CA LYS A 16 -0.64 -19.47 -11.72
C LYS A 16 0.24 -18.75 -10.70
N PRO A 17 0.14 -19.09 -9.41
CA PRO A 17 1.07 -18.61 -8.40
C PRO A 17 2.53 -18.91 -8.78
N ALA A 18 3.37 -17.87 -8.77
CA ALA A 18 4.81 -17.95 -9.00
C ALA A 18 5.59 -18.09 -7.70
N GLY A 19 5.15 -17.42 -6.65
CA GLY A 19 5.75 -17.41 -5.31
C GLY A 19 4.92 -16.58 -4.33
N MET A 20 5.03 -16.86 -3.04
CA MET A 20 4.34 -16.09 -2.01
C MET A 20 5.10 -14.79 -1.74
N ILE A 21 4.38 -13.67 -1.78
CA ILE A 21 4.91 -12.36 -1.38
C ILE A 21 4.20 -11.95 -0.09
N SER A 22 4.97 -11.53 0.91
CA SER A 22 4.47 -10.94 2.14
C SER A 22 4.82 -9.46 2.16
N THR A 23 3.81 -8.60 2.20
CA THR A 23 3.99 -7.15 2.30
C THR A 23 3.51 -6.67 3.65
N ARG A 24 4.40 -6.02 4.40
CA ARG A 24 4.05 -5.31 5.63
C ARG A 24 3.99 -3.82 5.36
N PHE A 25 2.82 -3.26 5.58
CA PHE A 25 2.55 -1.84 5.45
C PHE A 25 2.55 -1.17 6.84
N LYS A 26 3.31 -0.09 7.01
CA LYS A 26 3.37 0.70 8.25
C LYS A 26 3.06 2.16 7.95
N VAL A 27 2.16 2.73 8.75
CA VAL A 27 1.83 4.16 8.71
C VAL A 27 2.19 4.80 10.04
N GLY A 28 3.01 5.85 9.98
CA GLY A 28 3.37 6.68 11.10
C GLY A 28 3.18 8.16 10.79
N VAL A 29 3.13 8.98 11.83
CA VAL A 29 3.26 10.44 11.71
C VAL A 29 4.64 10.80 12.24
N ALA A 30 5.45 11.45 11.41
CA ALA A 30 6.70 12.09 11.80
C ALA A 30 6.41 13.57 12.05
N ARG A 31 6.62 14.03 13.28
CA ARG A 31 6.46 15.44 13.65
C ARG A 31 7.82 16.14 13.64
N SER A 32 7.90 17.25 12.90
CA SER A 32 8.99 18.23 12.98
C SER A 32 8.45 19.50 13.63
N LYS A 33 9.35 20.39 14.09
CA LYS A 33 9.00 21.67 14.75
C LYS A 33 8.03 22.55 13.95
N SER A 34 7.89 22.31 12.64
CA SER A 34 7.10 23.15 11.74
C SER A 34 6.17 22.37 10.80
N SER A 35 6.14 21.04 10.85
CA SER A 35 5.33 20.24 9.91
C SER A 35 5.04 18.84 10.46
N GLU A 36 3.83 18.37 10.22
CA GLU A 36 3.47 16.97 10.41
C GLU A 36 3.52 16.25 9.06
N MET A 37 4.28 15.16 9.00
CA MET A 37 4.44 14.32 7.82
C MET A 37 3.89 12.93 8.11
N LEU A 38 3.21 12.33 7.14
CA LEU A 38 2.93 10.90 7.11
C LEU A 38 4.16 10.18 6.57
N LEU A 39 4.58 9.14 7.29
CA LEU A 39 5.53 8.16 6.81
C LEU A 39 4.76 6.89 6.45
N LEU A 40 4.78 6.53 5.18
CA LEU A 40 4.28 5.27 4.66
C LEU A 40 5.50 4.39 4.36
N ARG A 41 5.57 3.22 4.98
CA ARG A 41 6.64 2.26 4.75
C ARG A 41 6.05 0.93 4.31
N PHE A 42 6.58 0.40 3.23
CA PHE A 42 6.22 -0.88 2.64
C PHE A 42 7.46 -1.77 2.72
N ASP A 43 7.40 -2.80 3.55
CA ASP A 43 8.42 -3.85 3.61
C ASP A 43 7.86 -5.05 2.83
N GLU A 44 8.42 -5.33 1.65
CA GLU A 44 8.07 -6.49 0.82
C GLU A 44 9.12 -7.57 1.00
N GLU A 45 8.68 -8.79 1.25
CA GLU A 45 9.53 -9.95 1.44
C GLU A 45 9.03 -11.08 0.54
N ASP A 46 9.93 -11.61 -0.28
CA ASP A 46 9.75 -12.88 -1.00
C ASP A 46 10.77 -13.91 -0.50
N GLU A 47 10.77 -15.13 -1.07
CA GLU A 47 11.69 -16.20 -0.65
C GLU A 47 13.19 -15.88 -0.89
N ARG A 48 13.52 -14.80 -1.59
CA ARG A 48 14.87 -14.49 -2.08
C ARG A 48 15.37 -13.09 -1.69
N ASP A 49 14.48 -12.14 -1.45
CA ASP A 49 14.78 -10.72 -1.31
C ASP A 49 13.82 -10.03 -0.32
N CYS A 50 14.32 -8.98 0.33
CA CYS A 50 13.51 -8.07 1.12
C CYS A 50 13.75 -6.64 0.68
N ARG A 51 12.69 -5.97 0.24
CA ARG A 51 12.71 -4.60 -0.26
C ARG A 51 11.93 -3.70 0.67
N THR A 52 12.48 -2.53 0.94
CA THR A 52 11.81 -1.50 1.73
C THR A 52 11.61 -0.26 0.88
N THR A 53 10.36 0.15 0.72
CA THR A 53 9.97 1.41 0.08
C THR A 53 9.39 2.35 1.13
N GLN A 54 9.83 3.61 1.11
CA GLN A 54 9.33 4.63 2.03
C GLN A 54 8.85 5.86 1.26
N ILE A 55 7.70 6.37 1.66
CA ILE A 55 7.09 7.57 1.10
C ILE A 55 6.79 8.52 2.26
N MET A 56 7.24 9.77 2.12
CA MET A 56 6.92 10.85 3.05
C MET A 56 5.99 11.85 2.38
N LEU A 57 4.86 12.14 3.03
CA LEU A 57 3.82 13.03 2.53
C LEU A 57 3.44 14.03 3.61
N PRO A 58 3.04 15.27 3.30
CA PRO A 58 2.39 16.13 4.29
C PRO A 58 1.10 15.48 4.82
N VAL A 59 0.77 15.67 6.10
CA VAL A 59 -0.49 15.14 6.68
C VAL A 59 -1.73 15.69 5.96
N SER A 60 -1.66 16.89 5.38
CA SER A 60 -2.74 17.45 4.56
C SER A 60 -3.10 16.60 3.34
N ALA A 61 -2.18 15.75 2.86
CA ALA A 61 -2.43 14.83 1.75
C ALA A 61 -3.09 13.50 2.18
N ALA A 62 -3.29 13.26 3.50
CA ALA A 62 -3.86 12.00 4.01
C ALA A 62 -5.23 11.68 3.40
N GLN A 63 -6.09 12.70 3.33
CA GLN A 63 -7.47 12.54 2.89
C GLN A 63 -7.51 12.17 1.41
N HIS A 64 -6.76 12.90 0.57
CA HIS A 64 -6.68 12.60 -0.86
C HIS A 64 -6.08 11.22 -1.13
N LEU A 65 -5.04 10.83 -0.37
CA LEU A 65 -4.47 9.49 -0.48
C LEU A 65 -5.52 8.41 -0.15
N SER A 66 -6.33 8.62 0.89
CA SER A 66 -7.39 7.67 1.25
C SER A 66 -8.45 7.55 0.15
N GLU A 67 -8.82 8.65 -0.50
CA GLU A 67 -9.78 8.66 -1.61
C GLU A 67 -9.24 7.87 -2.80
N VAL A 68 -7.98 8.09 -3.19
CA VAL A 68 -7.33 7.38 -4.30
C VAL A 68 -7.24 5.88 -4.01
N ILE A 69 -6.81 5.49 -2.80
CA ILE A 69 -6.74 4.07 -2.42
C ILE A 69 -8.13 3.42 -2.47
N ASN A 70 -9.15 4.09 -1.93
CA ASN A 70 -10.52 3.56 -1.94
C ASN A 70 -11.07 3.42 -3.36
N ALA A 71 -10.78 4.37 -4.26
CA ALA A 71 -11.15 4.27 -5.67
C ALA A 71 -10.51 3.05 -6.35
N VAL A 72 -9.20 2.85 -6.17
CA VAL A 72 -8.50 1.67 -6.70
C VAL A 72 -9.07 0.36 -6.14
N LEU A 73 -9.38 0.32 -4.84
CA LEU A 73 -9.97 -0.87 -4.22
C LEU A 73 -11.39 -1.15 -4.73
N ALA A 74 -12.20 -0.12 -4.97
CA ALA A 74 -13.53 -0.27 -5.55
C ALA A 74 -13.44 -0.82 -6.99
N ASP A 75 -12.51 -0.31 -7.80
CA ASP A 75 -12.26 -0.81 -9.15
C ASP A 75 -11.84 -2.29 -9.15
N LEU A 76 -10.91 -2.67 -8.25
CA LEU A 76 -10.47 -4.06 -8.11
C LEU A 76 -11.57 -5.02 -7.64
N ARG A 77 -12.57 -4.53 -6.89
CA ARG A 77 -13.75 -5.31 -6.49
C ARG A 77 -14.77 -5.46 -7.61
N GLY A 78 -14.58 -4.78 -8.75
CA GLY A 78 -15.58 -4.69 -9.81
C GLY A 78 -16.77 -3.78 -9.45
N GLU A 79 -16.65 -3.00 -8.37
CA GLU A 79 -17.66 -2.01 -7.96
C GLU A 79 -17.57 -0.72 -8.81
N GLY A 80 -16.51 -0.59 -9.62
CA GLY A 80 -16.22 0.57 -10.47
C GLY A 80 -16.99 0.67 -11.80
N HIS A 81 -17.78 -0.33 -12.21
CA HIS A 81 -18.56 -0.27 -13.46
C HIS A 81 -20.01 -0.75 -13.28
N ALA A 82 -20.82 0.12 -12.67
CA ALA A 82 -22.27 0.12 -12.82
C ALA A 82 -22.80 1.54 -13.04
N ARG A 83 -22.13 2.33 -13.89
CA ARG A 83 -22.71 3.57 -14.44
C ARG A 83 -22.26 3.78 -15.88
N GLN A 84 -23.29 3.73 -16.74
CA GLN A 84 -23.40 4.14 -18.15
C GLN A 84 -23.30 3.01 -19.17
#